data_AF-A0A1G0E8B2-F1
#
_entry.id   AF-A0A1G0E8B2-F1
#
_cell.length_a   1.000
_cell.length_b   1.000
_cell.length_c   1.000
_cell.angle_alpha   90.00
_cell.angle_beta   90.00
_cell.angle_gamma   90.00
#
_symmetry.space_group_name_H-M   'P 1'
#
loop_
_entity.id
_entity.type
_entity.pdbx_description
1 polymer ?
#
loop_
_entity_poly.entity_id
_entity_poly.type
_entity_poly.pdbx_seq_one_letter_code
_entity_poly.pdbx_strand_id
1 'polypeptide(L)'
;MWLMFLYRLWYVLFFLALFYSSVGISYAVNMHYEYCDTDINALLLLRAQEEGLDLDKTVLMPPLDNMGDNISEQLYKERARYMEHVLTGETKPIARTILVPVNLNNIHWVGLVIRLDKDNQVSRIQYIDPLGDSTSEDSIPEEIRGSLSIAYERKNYVENLLLLRQTDKTSCGALTVENLIRAAQERFDTEVAHEETTKIIRKQHVELLERFRSDLKFNFRQENNISEFGARKALSQGFRLMMLSSRSMIQRTDGKVILLYGTSTSGKTSLCKEFLNKNLSWDVEGDDISLDQFYVAMSQDIPLFKKYFPYKYHLLSRCMSDQEISLFLFHGIMHCKETASKQAMQRILDTCNQDSIIEDMIKDIEVLLAAQQDMFHRIMRLSASGVSVIVDTMDFEFFYQFKTLQNWECAIQFVLVYCPFEELARRVNARNRGALTKSSLGEYRNPVFPLLQYLTFFRLKLHPKEMLTDKLNVATLLKIVEEQTAESLQVSSIKTELSEITHKSRENLEMVFQQLGFKYPPSDDTVLGFTPIFYCDYMINTQEVSAKDAAEIITSRS
;
A
#
# COMPACT_ATOMS: atom_id res chain seq x y z
N MET A 1 -53.18 -18.09 11.03
CA MET A 1 -52.61 -16.75 11.36
C MET A 1 -51.75 -16.79 12.62
N TRP A 2 -52.24 -17.31 13.75
CA TRP A 2 -51.46 -17.46 14.99
C TRP A 2 -50.23 -18.40 14.89
N LEU A 3 -50.31 -19.47 14.08
CA LEU A 3 -49.16 -20.34 13.83
C LEU A 3 -48.02 -19.65 13.06
N MET A 4 -48.33 -18.73 12.14
CA MET A 4 -47.30 -17.97 11.40
C MET A 4 -46.64 -16.89 12.27
N PHE A 5 -47.37 -16.35 13.25
CA PHE A 5 -46.82 -15.41 14.22
C PHE A 5 -45.85 -16.11 15.18
N LEU A 6 -46.22 -17.30 15.67
CA LEU A 6 -45.33 -18.13 16.49
C LEU A 6 -44.09 -18.61 15.72
N TYR A 7 -44.22 -18.93 14.42
CA TYR A 7 -43.08 -19.33 13.59
C TYR A 7 -42.11 -18.15 13.34
N ARG A 8 -42.63 -16.94 13.13
CA ARG A 8 -41.81 -15.73 12.98
C ARG A 8 -41.16 -15.30 14.30
N LEU A 9 -41.85 -15.43 15.42
CA LEU A 9 -41.30 -15.15 16.75
C LEU A 9 -40.19 -16.15 17.10
N TRP A 10 -40.37 -17.43 16.77
CA TRP A 10 -39.34 -18.46 16.92
C TRP A 10 -38.14 -18.20 15.99
N TYR A 11 -38.36 -17.76 14.75
CA TYR A 11 -37.27 -17.37 13.83
C TYR A 11 -36.48 -16.17 14.35
N VAL A 12 -37.15 -15.15 14.87
CA VAL A 12 -36.50 -13.97 15.45
C VAL A 12 -35.74 -14.31 16.73
N LEU A 13 -36.30 -15.17 17.60
CA LEU A 13 -35.63 -15.65 18.80
C LEU A 13 -34.46 -16.60 18.48
N PHE A 14 -34.56 -17.41 17.43
CA PHE A 14 -33.47 -18.27 16.95
C PHE A 14 -32.32 -17.45 16.35
N PHE A 15 -32.62 -16.38 15.60
CA PHE A 15 -31.61 -15.45 15.09
C PHE A 15 -31.02 -14.56 16.20
N LEU A 16 -31.81 -14.15 17.19
CA LEU A 16 -31.30 -13.46 18.39
C LEU A 16 -30.44 -14.40 19.24
N ALA A 17 -30.78 -15.68 19.34
CA ALA A 17 -29.95 -16.68 20.01
C ALA A 17 -28.66 -16.98 19.24
N LEU A 18 -28.65 -16.90 17.90
CA LEU A 18 -27.44 -16.98 17.08
C LEU A 18 -26.59 -15.71 17.12
N PHE A 19 -27.20 -14.54 17.32
CA PHE A 19 -26.50 -13.26 17.55
C PHE A 19 -25.96 -13.13 18.99
N TYR A 20 -26.61 -13.76 19.97
CA TYR A 20 -26.21 -13.75 21.39
C TYR A 20 -25.54 -15.03 21.87
N SER A 21 -25.42 -16.07 21.04
CA SER A 21 -24.50 -17.17 21.32
C SER A 21 -23.09 -16.69 20.98
N SER A 22 -22.49 -15.94 21.91
CA SER A 22 -21.05 -15.97 22.11
C SER A 22 -20.66 -17.39 22.50
N VAL A 23 -20.69 -18.31 21.52
CA VAL A 23 -19.79 -19.45 21.55
C VAL A 23 -18.43 -18.80 21.68
N GLY A 24 -17.79 -18.95 22.84
CA GLY A 24 -16.49 -18.33 23.11
C GLY A 24 -15.52 -18.76 22.02
N ILE A 25 -15.35 -17.91 21.00
CA ILE A 25 -14.32 -18.07 20.00
C ILE A 25 -13.04 -17.81 20.78
N SER A 26 -12.41 -18.89 21.23
CA SER A 26 -11.12 -18.80 21.88
C SER A 26 -10.09 -18.53 20.80
N TYR A 27 -9.74 -17.26 20.60
CA TYR A 27 -8.63 -16.90 19.72
C TYR A 27 -7.32 -17.43 20.30
N ALA A 28 -6.52 -18.09 19.47
CA ALA A 28 -5.17 -18.49 19.85
C ALA A 28 -4.31 -17.22 19.93
N VAL A 29 -3.48 -17.06 20.97
CA VAL A 29 -2.61 -15.89 21.11
C VAL A 29 -1.19 -16.28 20.77
N ASN A 30 -0.61 -15.65 19.75
CA ASN A 30 0.80 -15.76 19.44
C ASN A 30 1.60 -14.73 20.25
N MET A 31 2.42 -15.23 21.16
CA MET A 31 3.28 -14.42 22.02
C MET A 31 4.50 -13.81 21.31
N HIS A 32 4.81 -14.27 20.09
CA HIS A 32 5.96 -13.82 19.30
C HIS A 32 5.59 -12.87 18.16
N TYR A 33 4.31 -12.54 18.00
CA TYR A 33 3.88 -11.62 16.96
C TYR A 33 4.32 -10.18 17.28
N GLU A 34 4.90 -9.52 16.28
CA GLU A 34 5.32 -8.11 16.32
C GLU A 34 4.26 -7.23 15.65
N TYR A 35 3.82 -6.19 16.37
CA TYR A 35 2.76 -5.31 15.92
C TYR A 35 3.30 -4.32 14.88
N CYS A 36 2.51 -4.07 13.83
CA CYS A 36 2.82 -3.03 12.84
C CYS A 36 2.00 -1.76 13.09
N ASP A 37 2.33 -0.69 12.38
CA ASP A 37 1.72 0.64 12.56
C ASP A 37 0.19 0.60 12.42
N THR A 38 -0.34 -0.16 11.46
CA THR A 38 -1.79 -0.28 11.25
C THR A 38 -2.48 -0.96 12.45
N ASP A 39 -1.81 -1.91 13.10
CA ASP A 39 -2.29 -2.57 14.32
C ASP A 39 -2.35 -1.57 15.48
N ILE A 40 -1.24 -0.85 15.71
CA ILE A 40 -1.11 0.10 16.82
C ILE A 40 -2.11 1.24 16.67
N ASN A 41 -2.24 1.81 15.47
CA ASN A 41 -3.18 2.90 15.21
C ASN A 41 -4.63 2.48 15.48
N ALA A 42 -5.03 1.32 14.97
CA ALA A 42 -6.38 0.79 15.17
C ALA A 42 -6.64 0.45 16.64
N LEU A 43 -5.68 -0.19 17.32
CA LEU A 43 -5.84 -0.59 18.72
C LEU A 43 -5.86 0.60 19.67
N LEU A 44 -5.03 1.62 19.44
CA LEU A 44 -5.02 2.80 20.30
C LEU A 44 -6.40 3.48 20.30
N LEU A 45 -7.05 3.59 19.13
CA LEU A 45 -8.42 4.09 19.03
C LEU A 45 -9.44 3.19 19.73
N LEU A 46 -9.42 1.88 19.43
CA LEU A 46 -10.40 0.94 19.99
C LEU A 46 -10.27 0.81 21.52
N ARG A 47 -9.04 0.80 22.04
CA ARG A 47 -8.77 0.78 23.48
C ARG A 47 -9.12 2.10 24.15
N ALA A 48 -8.83 3.24 23.52
CA ALA A 48 -9.27 4.54 24.03
C ALA A 48 -10.80 4.61 24.16
N GLN A 49 -11.54 4.07 23.19
CA GLN A 49 -13.00 3.99 23.24
C GLN A 49 -13.49 3.02 24.31
N GLU A 50 -12.90 1.83 24.41
CA GLU A 50 -13.28 0.82 25.41
C GLU A 50 -13.03 1.31 26.84
N GLU A 51 -11.95 2.06 27.06
CA GLU A 51 -11.59 2.66 28.35
C GLU A 51 -12.29 4.00 28.63
N GLY A 52 -13.12 4.48 27.69
CA GLY A 52 -13.92 5.69 27.85
C GLY A 52 -13.12 6.98 27.90
N LEU A 53 -12.02 7.08 27.14
CA LEU A 53 -11.29 8.35 26.98
C LEU A 53 -12.17 9.39 26.28
N ASP A 54 -12.06 10.64 26.73
CA ASP A 54 -12.74 11.79 26.12
C ASP A 54 -12.03 12.18 24.82
N LEU A 55 -12.44 11.60 23.70
CA LEU A 55 -11.83 11.82 22.38
C LEU A 55 -12.00 13.25 21.85
N ASP A 56 -12.84 14.08 22.46
CA ASP A 56 -12.90 15.51 22.14
C ASP A 56 -11.71 16.28 22.73
N LYS A 57 -11.08 15.72 23.78
CA LYS A 57 -9.89 16.27 24.45
C LYS A 57 -8.64 15.43 24.26
N THR A 58 -8.76 14.21 23.76
CA THR A 58 -7.65 13.29 23.54
C THR A 58 -7.40 13.11 22.05
N VAL A 59 -6.28 13.62 21.57
CA VAL A 59 -5.79 13.45 20.20
C VAL A 59 -4.98 12.15 20.15
N LEU A 60 -5.39 11.23 19.29
CA LEU A 60 -4.65 10.02 18.99
C LEU A 60 -3.85 10.27 17.72
N MET A 61 -2.53 10.38 17.83
CA MET A 61 -1.68 10.55 16.67
C MET A 61 -1.42 9.21 15.97
N PRO A 62 -1.28 9.21 14.64
CA PRO A 62 -0.80 8.03 13.93
C PRO A 62 0.60 7.65 14.43
N PRO A 63 0.99 6.36 14.33
CA PRO A 63 2.34 5.93 14.64
C PRO A 63 3.42 6.70 13.89
N LEU A 64 4.48 7.05 14.61
CA LEU A 64 5.63 7.78 14.08
C LEU A 64 6.85 6.88 14.00
N ASP A 65 7.52 6.83 12.85
CA ASP A 65 8.88 6.31 12.75
C ASP A 65 9.88 7.40 13.18
N ASN A 66 10.89 7.03 13.98
CA ASN A 66 11.97 7.94 14.38
C ASN A 66 13.12 8.00 13.34
N MET A 67 13.05 7.25 12.23
CA MET A 67 14.05 7.24 11.16
C MET A 67 14.05 8.52 10.27
N GLY A 68 13.27 9.56 10.61
CA GLY A 68 13.29 10.87 9.96
C GLY A 68 12.81 12.00 10.87
N ASP A 69 12.92 13.26 10.41
CA ASP A 69 12.53 14.49 11.14
C ASP A 69 11.02 14.61 11.49
N ASN A 70 10.27 13.52 11.34
CA ASN A 70 8.81 13.43 11.26
C ASN A 70 8.12 13.72 12.60
N ILE A 71 8.75 13.42 13.74
CA ILE A 71 8.15 13.65 15.06
C ILE A 71 7.91 15.15 15.30
N SER A 72 8.93 15.96 15.03
CA SER A 72 8.85 17.41 15.27
C SER A 72 7.85 18.08 14.33
N GLU A 73 7.86 17.68 13.05
CA GLU A 73 6.98 18.22 12.02
C GLU A 73 5.51 17.88 12.29
N GLN A 74 5.19 16.62 12.64
CA GLN A 74 3.80 16.23 12.88
C GLN A 74 3.22 16.89 14.14
N LEU A 75 4.01 16.97 15.23
CA LEU A 75 3.60 17.70 16.43
C LEU A 75 3.37 19.19 16.14
N TYR A 76 4.24 19.81 15.34
CA TYR A 76 4.05 21.20 14.91
C TYR A 76 2.78 21.37 14.07
N LYS A 77 2.55 20.51 13.07
CA LYS A 77 1.35 20.53 12.21
C LYS A 77 0.07 20.38 13.02
N GLU A 78 0.05 19.43 13.95
CA GLU A 78 -1.08 19.17 14.83
C GLU A 78 -1.42 20.42 15.66
N ARG A 79 -0.40 21.06 16.26
CA ARG A 79 -0.58 22.30 17.02
C ARG A 79 -1.08 23.45 16.16
N ALA A 80 -0.50 23.63 14.97
CA ALA A 80 -0.89 24.67 14.03
C ALA A 80 -2.34 24.50 13.59
N ARG A 81 -2.74 23.28 13.23
CA ARG A 81 -4.13 22.92 12.87
C ARG A 81 -5.11 23.24 14.00
N TYR A 82 -4.78 22.87 15.24
CA TYR A 82 -5.64 23.17 16.38
C TYR A 82 -5.81 24.69 16.60
N MET A 83 -4.73 25.47 16.47
CA MET A 83 -4.82 26.93 16.58
C MET A 83 -5.63 27.56 15.45
N GLU A 84 -5.52 27.05 14.24
CA GLU A 84 -6.36 27.46 13.12
C GLU A 84 -7.85 27.25 13.44
N HIS A 85 -8.24 26.06 13.88
CA HIS A 85 -9.64 25.76 14.25
C HIS A 85 -10.16 26.67 15.39
N VAL A 86 -9.29 27.05 16.34
CA VAL A 86 -9.63 28.00 17.40
C VAL A 86 -9.84 29.40 16.84
N LEU A 87 -8.97 29.85 15.93
CA LEU A 87 -9.04 31.17 15.30
C LEU A 87 -10.24 31.31 14.34
N THR A 88 -10.62 30.23 13.65
CA THR A 88 -11.79 30.20 12.75
C THR A 88 -13.12 29.98 13.51
N GLY A 89 -13.05 29.64 14.80
CA GLY A 89 -14.22 29.40 15.64
C GLY A 89 -14.86 28.02 15.45
N GLU A 90 -14.20 27.11 14.73
CA GLU A 90 -14.62 25.72 14.55
C GLU A 90 -14.53 24.93 15.85
N THR A 91 -13.58 25.28 16.73
CA THR A 91 -13.48 24.71 18.07
C THR A 91 -13.25 25.78 19.14
N LYS A 92 -13.64 25.47 20.38
CA LYS A 92 -13.34 26.34 21.52
C LYS A 92 -11.95 25.98 22.09
N PRO A 93 -11.20 26.96 22.63
CA PRO A 93 -9.97 26.68 23.35
C PRO A 93 -10.23 25.74 24.54
N ILE A 94 -9.66 24.55 24.49
CA ILE A 94 -9.70 23.51 25.51
C ILE A 94 -8.29 23.00 25.81
N ALA A 95 -8.08 22.51 27.04
CA ALA A 95 -6.90 21.71 27.35
C ALA A 95 -7.06 20.32 26.71
N ARG A 96 -5.95 19.75 26.23
CA ARG A 96 -5.95 18.54 25.41
C ARG A 96 -4.74 17.65 25.71
N THR A 97 -4.92 16.36 25.50
CA THR A 97 -3.87 15.34 25.67
C THR A 97 -3.59 14.70 24.32
N ILE A 98 -2.33 14.60 23.92
CA ILE A 98 -1.90 13.93 22.69
C ILE A 98 -1.23 12.62 23.09
N LEU A 99 -1.69 11.51 22.51
CA LEU A 99 -1.09 10.19 22.65
C LEU A 99 -0.36 9.87 21.35
N VAL A 100 0.94 9.59 21.44
CA VAL A 100 1.80 9.37 20.29
C VAL A 100 2.52 8.03 20.43
N PRO A 101 2.14 7.01 19.65
CA PRO A 101 2.95 5.81 19.52
C PRO A 101 4.16 6.10 18.61
N VAL A 102 5.35 5.70 19.04
CA VAL A 102 6.59 5.89 18.30
C VAL A 102 7.25 4.53 18.08
N ASN A 103 7.58 4.23 16.83
CA ASN A 103 8.31 3.05 16.41
C ASN A 103 9.79 3.41 16.25
N LEU A 104 10.62 2.98 17.20
CA LEU A 104 12.06 3.21 17.19
C LEU A 104 12.74 2.21 16.25
N ASN A 105 13.31 2.73 15.17
CA ASN A 105 14.08 2.04 14.15
C ASN A 105 13.33 0.84 13.54
N ASN A 106 11.99 0.92 13.47
CA ASN A 106 11.10 -0.16 13.02
C ASN A 106 11.24 -1.48 13.79
N ILE A 107 11.74 -1.45 15.04
CA ILE A 107 11.98 -2.65 15.85
C ILE A 107 11.47 -2.55 17.29
N HIS A 108 11.09 -1.35 17.76
CA HIS A 108 10.74 -1.17 19.17
C HIS A 108 9.72 -0.05 19.39
N TRP A 109 8.58 -0.39 19.99
CA TRP A 109 7.51 0.55 20.26
C TRP A 109 7.66 1.24 21.62
N VAL A 110 7.50 2.57 21.63
CA VAL A 110 7.47 3.43 22.82
C VAL A 110 6.33 4.45 22.71
N GLY A 111 5.98 5.10 23.82
CA GLY A 111 4.86 6.05 23.88
C GLY A 111 5.27 7.44 24.35
N LEU A 112 4.66 8.48 23.79
CA LEU A 112 4.67 9.84 24.33
C LEU A 112 3.25 10.27 24.70
N VAL A 113 3.12 10.91 25.87
CA VAL A 113 1.89 11.58 26.29
C VAL A 113 2.20 13.06 26.52
N ILE A 114 1.54 13.92 25.74
CA ILE A 114 1.79 15.36 25.76
C ILE A 114 0.51 16.07 26.19
N ARG A 115 0.55 16.76 27.32
CA ARG A 115 -0.58 17.55 27.83
C ARG A 115 -0.37 19.00 27.48
N LEU A 116 -1.35 19.57 26.79
CA LEU A 116 -1.39 20.97 26.38
C LEU A 116 -2.51 21.70 27.12
N ASP A 117 -2.23 22.93 27.55
CA ASP A 117 -3.25 23.80 28.12
C ASP A 117 -4.15 24.40 27.04
N LYS A 118 -5.13 25.20 27.47
CA LYS A 118 -6.08 25.89 26.58
C LYS A 118 -5.42 26.85 25.59
N ASP A 119 -4.19 27.30 25.88
CA ASP A 119 -3.41 28.24 25.07
C ASP A 119 -2.41 27.47 24.17
N ASN A 120 -2.59 26.14 24.06
CA ASN A 120 -1.80 25.23 23.26
C ASN A 120 -0.31 25.20 23.64
N GLN A 121 -0.03 25.47 24.92
CA GLN A 121 1.30 25.38 25.51
C GLN A 121 1.47 24.06 26.25
N VAL A 122 2.68 23.50 26.19
CA VAL A 122 3.02 22.26 26.90
C VAL A 122 2.95 22.50 28.40
N SER A 123 2.12 21.70 29.06
CA SER A 123 2.05 21.61 30.52
C SER A 123 2.88 20.44 31.04
N ARG A 124 2.91 19.31 30.30
CA ARG A 124 3.62 18.09 30.70
C ARG A 124 3.94 17.22 29.49
N ILE A 125 5.11 16.59 29.46
CA ILE A 125 5.47 15.55 28.49
C ILE A 125 5.94 14.33 29.27
N GLN A 126 5.43 13.16 28.90
CA GLN A 126 5.80 11.89 29.48
C GLN A 126 6.25 10.94 28.37
N TYR A 127 7.39 10.29 28.59
CA TYR A 127 7.93 9.23 27.76
C TYR A 127 7.78 7.89 28.48
N ILE A 128 7.33 6.87 27.76
CA ILE A 128 7.10 5.54 28.32
C ILE A 128 7.71 4.50 27.41
N ASP A 129 8.67 3.74 27.94
CA ASP A 129 9.33 2.66 27.24
C ASP A 129 9.01 1.32 27.92
N PRO A 130 8.32 0.38 27.25
CA PRO A 130 8.11 -0.96 27.79
C PRO A 130 9.40 -1.72 28.13
N LEU A 131 10.53 -1.43 27.48
CA LEU A 131 11.85 -1.97 27.83
C LEU A 131 12.60 -1.17 28.89
N GLY A 132 12.13 0.05 29.19
CA GLY A 132 12.78 0.95 30.12
C GLY A 132 12.97 0.32 31.49
N ASP A 133 14.11 0.58 32.12
CA ASP A 133 14.46 0.12 33.47
C ASP A 133 14.80 1.27 34.43
N SER A 134 14.69 2.50 33.94
CA SER A 134 15.11 3.73 34.60
C SER A 134 14.07 4.82 34.36
N THR A 135 13.82 5.64 35.39
CA THR A 135 13.02 6.88 35.30
C THR A 135 13.88 8.11 35.03
N SER A 136 15.18 7.93 34.74
CA SER A 136 16.06 9.05 34.37
C SER A 136 15.69 9.61 33.00
N GLU A 137 15.71 10.93 32.87
CA GLU A 137 15.56 11.63 31.59
C GLU A 137 16.71 11.30 30.61
N ASP A 138 17.88 10.90 31.13
CA ASP A 138 19.03 10.47 30.30
C ASP A 138 18.83 9.11 29.62
N SER A 139 17.82 8.35 30.04
CA SER A 139 17.45 7.10 29.39
C SER A 139 16.53 7.31 28.18
N ILE A 140 16.10 8.54 27.91
CA ILE A 140 15.27 8.89 26.74
C ILE A 140 16.20 9.12 25.53
N PRO A 141 15.91 8.52 24.36
CA PRO A 141 16.67 8.76 23.13
C PRO A 141 16.81 10.25 22.79
N GLU A 142 18.02 10.67 22.38
CA GLU A 142 18.32 12.07 22.08
C GLU A 142 17.50 12.59 20.91
N GLU A 143 17.18 11.73 19.94
CA GLU A 143 16.35 12.04 18.79
C GLU A 143 14.93 12.48 19.20
N ILE A 144 14.38 11.84 20.25
CA ILE A 144 13.07 12.22 20.82
C ILE A 144 13.19 13.55 21.54
N ARG A 145 14.21 13.72 22.40
CA ARG A 145 14.43 14.96 23.16
C ARG A 145 14.65 16.16 22.23
N GLY A 146 15.43 15.96 21.16
CA GLY A 146 15.68 16.93 20.11
C GLY A 146 14.39 17.29 19.36
N SER A 147 13.63 16.29 18.92
CA SER A 147 12.37 16.50 18.20
C SER A 147 11.34 17.27 19.01
N LEU A 148 11.20 16.97 20.30
CA LEU A 148 10.31 17.69 21.21
C LEU A 148 10.76 19.14 21.43
N SER A 149 12.08 19.36 21.54
CA SER A 149 12.63 20.71 21.70
C SER A 149 12.37 21.59 20.46
N ILE A 150 12.43 20.99 19.27
CA ILE A 150 12.08 21.65 18.00
C ILE A 150 10.58 21.94 17.94
N ALA A 151 9.72 20.93 18.16
CA ALA A 151 8.26 21.05 18.03
C ALA A 151 7.64 22.11 18.95
N TYR A 152 8.27 22.35 20.10
CA TYR A 152 7.76 23.23 21.15
C TYR A 152 8.65 24.45 21.41
N GLU A 153 9.69 24.66 20.59
CA GLU A 153 10.56 25.85 20.57
C GLU A 153 11.19 26.21 21.93
N ARG A 154 11.35 25.22 22.82
CA ARG A 154 11.98 25.38 24.14
C ARG A 154 12.46 24.04 24.66
N LYS A 155 13.43 24.07 25.59
CA LYS A 155 13.81 22.87 26.34
C LYS A 155 12.66 22.48 27.26
N ASN A 156 11.97 21.38 26.95
CA ASN A 156 10.94 20.82 27.82
C ASN A 156 11.56 19.71 28.66
N TYR A 157 11.25 19.70 29.95
CA TYR A 157 11.52 18.54 30.79
C TYR A 157 10.60 17.39 30.35
N VAL A 158 11.20 16.22 30.12
CA VAL A 158 10.45 15.00 29.75
C VAL A 158 10.50 14.01 30.90
N GLU A 159 9.33 13.71 31.46
CA GLU A 159 9.21 12.71 32.51
C GLU A 159 9.32 11.31 31.90
N ASN A 160 10.35 10.55 32.29
CA ASN A 160 10.47 9.15 31.91
C ASN A 160 9.70 8.26 32.91
N LEU A 161 8.64 7.61 32.44
CA LEU A 161 7.76 6.78 33.26
C LEU A 161 8.01 5.28 33.04
N LEU A 162 7.95 4.54 34.14
CA LEU A 162 7.90 3.08 34.13
C LEU A 162 6.47 2.63 34.46
N LEU A 163 5.76 2.12 33.45
CA LEU A 163 4.38 1.62 33.59
C LEU A 163 4.38 0.10 33.40
N LEU A 164 3.68 -0.43 32.38
CA LEU A 164 3.81 -1.82 31.97
C LEU A 164 5.15 -2.05 31.28
N ARG A 165 5.96 -2.93 31.86
CA ARG A 165 7.27 -3.31 31.34
C ARG A 165 7.24 -4.70 30.73
N GLN A 166 7.85 -4.88 29.57
CA GLN A 166 7.95 -6.18 28.92
C GLN A 166 9.10 -7.02 29.49
N THR A 167 8.89 -8.33 29.50
CA THR A 167 9.94 -9.33 29.81
C THR A 167 10.40 -10.11 28.59
N ASP A 168 9.81 -9.85 27.42
CA ASP A 168 10.10 -10.52 26.15
C ASP A 168 10.54 -9.51 25.07
N LYS A 169 10.82 -9.99 23.85
CA LYS A 169 11.33 -9.17 22.74
C LYS A 169 10.26 -8.56 21.85
N THR A 170 9.00 -8.97 21.98
CA THR A 170 7.97 -8.79 20.95
C THR A 170 6.72 -8.07 21.46
N SER A 171 6.61 -7.82 22.76
CA SER A 171 5.42 -7.26 23.41
C SER A 171 5.40 -5.74 23.50
N CYS A 172 6.44 -5.05 23.01
CA CYS A 172 6.56 -3.59 23.10
C CYS A 172 5.37 -2.90 22.45
N GLY A 173 4.88 -3.39 21.31
CA GLY A 173 3.69 -2.84 20.65
C GLY A 173 2.43 -2.96 21.50
N ALA A 174 2.15 -4.17 22.01
CA ALA A 174 0.99 -4.42 22.84
C ALA A 174 1.00 -3.57 24.13
N LEU A 175 2.15 -3.51 24.81
CA LEU A 175 2.27 -2.74 26.05
C LEU A 175 2.29 -1.23 25.81
N THR A 176 2.78 -0.75 24.66
CA THR A 176 2.75 0.68 24.32
C THR A 176 1.32 1.20 24.22
N VAL A 177 0.41 0.44 23.59
CA VAL A 177 -1.02 0.79 23.53
C VAL A 177 -1.57 0.96 24.94
N GLU A 178 -1.41 -0.06 25.80
CA GLU A 178 -1.94 -0.01 27.17
C GLU A 178 -1.28 1.10 28.01
N ASN A 179 0.02 1.33 27.85
CA ASN A 179 0.75 2.38 28.56
C ASN A 179 0.27 3.78 28.20
N LEU A 180 0.02 4.05 26.91
CA LEU A 180 -0.53 5.34 26.48
C LEU A 180 -1.90 5.60 27.11
N ILE A 181 -2.77 4.58 27.16
CA ILE A 181 -4.09 4.70 27.77
C ILE A 181 -3.99 4.88 29.29
N ARG A 182 -3.18 4.08 29.98
CA ARG A 182 -2.93 4.21 31.43
C ARG A 182 -2.41 5.60 31.78
N ALA A 183 -1.44 6.10 31.02
CA ALA A 183 -0.88 7.43 31.23
C ALA A 183 -1.89 8.56 30.94
N ALA A 184 -2.76 8.40 29.94
CA ALA A 184 -3.85 9.35 29.66
C ALA A 184 -4.85 9.43 30.82
N GLN A 185 -5.11 8.30 31.48
CA GLN A 185 -5.99 8.19 32.66
C GLN A 185 -5.30 8.53 33.98
N GLU A 186 -4.04 8.96 33.96
CA GLU A 186 -3.22 9.22 35.15
C GLU A 186 -3.05 8.00 36.08
N ARG A 187 -3.09 6.79 35.50
CA ARG A 187 -2.80 5.53 36.18
C ARG A 187 -1.31 5.21 36.03
N PHE A 188 -0.52 5.55 37.06
CA PHE A 188 0.94 5.49 37.00
C PHE A 188 1.55 4.30 37.76
N ASP A 189 0.78 3.25 38.01
CA ASP A 189 1.27 2.04 38.68
C ASP A 189 2.26 1.29 37.78
N THR A 190 3.47 1.07 38.29
CA THR A 190 4.50 0.28 37.61
C THR A 190 4.21 -1.21 37.78
N GLU A 191 4.23 -1.96 36.68
CA GLU A 191 3.96 -3.39 36.65
C GLU A 191 4.88 -4.07 35.64
N VAL A 192 5.51 -5.19 36.04
CA VAL A 192 6.21 -6.06 35.09
C VAL A 192 5.19 -7.00 34.47
N ALA A 193 4.92 -6.82 33.18
CA ALA A 193 3.97 -7.62 32.42
C ALA A 193 4.57 -9.00 32.12
N HIS A 194 4.31 -9.95 33.02
CA HIS A 194 4.66 -11.35 32.81
C HIS A 194 3.81 -11.97 31.69
N GLU A 195 4.23 -13.15 31.22
CA GLU A 195 3.64 -13.84 30.07
C GLU A 195 2.10 -13.91 30.12
N GLU A 196 1.51 -14.22 31.28
CA GLU A 196 0.04 -14.30 31.43
C GLU A 196 -0.66 -12.94 31.29
N THR A 197 -0.11 -11.86 31.86
CA THR A 197 -0.64 -10.51 31.68
C THR A 197 -0.58 -10.12 30.20
N THR A 198 0.55 -10.39 29.55
CA THR A 198 0.74 -10.11 28.12
C THR A 198 -0.20 -10.94 27.25
N LYS A 199 -0.45 -12.22 27.58
CA LYS A 199 -1.46 -13.06 26.90
C LYS A 199 -2.85 -12.45 26.99
N ILE A 200 -3.25 -11.96 28.17
CA ILE A 200 -4.55 -11.34 28.38
C ILE A 200 -4.68 -10.08 27.51
N ILE A 201 -3.67 -9.20 27.52
CA ILE A 201 -3.65 -7.98 26.69
C ILE A 201 -3.75 -8.35 25.21
N ARG A 202 -2.89 -9.26 24.73
CA ARG A 202 -2.90 -9.69 23.33
C ARG A 202 -4.24 -10.34 22.94
N LYS A 203 -4.85 -11.13 23.82
CA LYS A 203 -6.17 -11.73 23.59
C LYS A 203 -7.23 -10.65 23.39
N GLN A 204 -7.25 -9.64 24.26
CA GLN A 204 -8.15 -8.50 24.15
C GLN A 204 -7.93 -7.73 22.83
N HIS A 205 -6.66 -7.52 22.43
CA HIS A 205 -6.34 -6.89 21.15
C HIS A 205 -6.87 -7.68 19.96
N VAL A 206 -6.71 -9.01 19.97
CA VAL A 206 -7.27 -9.88 18.93
C VAL A 206 -8.80 -9.75 18.90
N GLU A 207 -9.46 -9.83 20.04
CA GLU A 207 -10.92 -9.73 20.13
C GLU A 207 -11.45 -8.40 19.59
N LEU A 208 -10.79 -7.28 19.95
CA LEU A 208 -11.16 -5.95 19.46
C LEU A 208 -10.95 -5.80 17.96
N LEU A 209 -9.79 -6.19 17.44
CA LEU A 209 -9.48 -6.06 16.03
C LEU A 209 -10.31 -7.00 15.16
N GLU A 210 -10.56 -8.23 15.58
CA GLU A 210 -11.45 -9.12 14.83
C GLU A 210 -12.89 -8.60 14.81
N ARG A 211 -13.35 -8.00 15.90
CA ARG A 211 -14.71 -7.48 15.99
C ARG A 211 -14.93 -6.20 15.19
N PHE A 212 -13.98 -5.26 15.23
CA PHE A 212 -14.18 -3.91 14.71
C PHE A 212 -13.31 -3.57 13.49
N ARG A 213 -12.23 -4.32 13.26
CA ARG A 213 -11.27 -4.13 12.16
C ARG A 213 -10.89 -5.45 11.49
N SER A 214 -11.90 -6.27 11.20
CA SER A 214 -11.73 -7.56 10.52
C SER A 214 -11.11 -7.45 9.11
N ASP A 215 -11.07 -6.23 8.55
CA ASP A 215 -10.34 -5.86 7.33
C ASP A 215 -8.83 -6.04 7.50
N LEU A 216 -8.29 -5.82 8.70
CA LEU A 216 -6.87 -5.95 9.01
C LEU A 216 -6.41 -7.41 9.15
N LYS A 217 -7.35 -8.37 9.24
CA LYS A 217 -7.07 -9.82 9.34
C LYS A 217 -6.05 -10.12 10.44
N PHE A 218 -6.18 -9.44 11.56
CA PHE A 218 -5.18 -9.45 12.62
C PHE A 218 -5.00 -10.84 13.23
N ASN A 219 -6.09 -11.55 13.53
CA ASN A 219 -6.01 -12.91 14.07
C ASN A 219 -5.26 -13.85 13.13
N PHE A 220 -5.55 -13.76 11.83
CA PHE A 220 -4.83 -14.55 10.82
C PHE A 220 -3.34 -14.19 10.79
N ARG A 221 -3.00 -12.89 10.83
CA ARG A 221 -1.59 -12.44 10.85
C ARG A 221 -0.83 -12.93 12.06
N GLN A 222 -1.41 -12.74 13.24
CA GLN A 222 -0.75 -13.09 14.49
C GLN A 222 -0.65 -14.60 14.67
N GLU A 223 -1.67 -15.40 14.32
CA GLU A 223 -1.59 -16.87 14.38
C GLU A 223 -0.48 -17.43 13.47
N ASN A 224 -0.25 -16.81 12.31
CA ASN A 224 0.71 -17.28 11.32
C ASN A 224 2.08 -16.58 11.40
N ASN A 225 2.23 -15.61 12.31
CA ASN A 225 3.43 -14.79 12.46
C ASN A 225 3.88 -14.12 11.14
N ILE A 226 2.94 -13.54 10.41
CA ILE A 226 3.17 -12.91 9.11
C ILE A 226 2.85 -11.43 9.16
N SER A 227 3.65 -10.62 8.46
CA SER A 227 3.43 -9.19 8.34
C SER A 227 2.14 -8.86 7.58
N GLU A 228 1.71 -7.61 7.58
CA GLU A 228 0.58 -7.14 6.77
C GLU A 228 0.72 -7.54 5.29
N PHE A 229 1.92 -7.32 4.73
CA PHE A 229 2.24 -7.74 3.37
C PHE A 229 2.22 -9.27 3.21
N GLY A 230 2.77 -10.00 4.18
CA GLY A 230 2.75 -11.46 4.22
C GLY A 230 1.34 -12.05 4.26
N ALA A 231 0.41 -11.44 4.99
CA ALA A 231 -0.99 -11.85 5.01
C ALA A 231 -1.74 -11.51 3.74
N ARG A 232 -1.51 -10.35 3.10
CA ARG A 232 -2.11 -10.08 1.79
C ARG A 232 -1.71 -11.17 0.78
N LYS A 233 -0.44 -11.58 0.79
CA LYS A 233 0.09 -12.69 -0.03
C LYS A 233 -0.39 -14.08 0.39
N ALA A 234 -0.56 -14.35 1.68
CA ALA A 234 -1.04 -15.63 2.18
C ALA A 234 -2.56 -15.78 2.03
N LEU A 235 -3.32 -14.69 2.14
CA LEU A 235 -4.76 -14.65 1.89
C LEU A 235 -5.06 -14.70 0.40
N SER A 236 -4.24 -14.12 -0.48
CA SER A 236 -4.37 -14.38 -1.92
C SER A 236 -4.16 -15.88 -2.24
N GLN A 237 -3.35 -16.59 -1.45
CA GLN A 237 -3.21 -18.05 -1.52
C GLN A 237 -4.32 -18.84 -0.78
N GLY A 238 -4.83 -18.35 0.36
CA GLY A 238 -5.82 -19.00 1.22
C GLY A 238 -7.28 -18.78 0.81
N PHE A 239 -7.58 -17.72 0.05
CA PHE A 239 -8.91 -17.48 -0.54
C PHE A 239 -9.32 -18.60 -1.51
N ARG A 240 -8.36 -19.37 -2.04
CA ARG A 240 -8.60 -20.59 -2.83
C ARG A 240 -9.34 -21.69 -2.07
N LEU A 241 -9.27 -21.72 -0.74
CA LEU A 241 -9.84 -22.80 0.09
C LEU A 241 -11.19 -22.44 0.71
N MET A 242 -11.47 -21.16 0.98
CA MET A 242 -12.69 -20.74 1.71
C MET A 242 -13.91 -20.49 0.79
N MET A 243 -13.69 -20.23 -0.50
CA MET A 243 -14.76 -19.91 -1.45
C MET A 243 -15.52 -21.13 -2.00
N LEU A 244 -15.18 -22.35 -1.55
CA LEU A 244 -15.87 -23.59 -1.97
C LEU A 244 -17.23 -23.82 -1.28
N SER A 245 -17.79 -22.84 -0.55
CA SER A 245 -19.00 -23.05 0.26
C SER A 245 -20.25 -22.24 -0.14
N SER A 246 -20.23 -21.40 -1.17
CA SER A 246 -21.46 -20.76 -1.67
C SER A 246 -22.03 -21.50 -2.89
N ARG A 247 -23.05 -22.33 -2.67
CA ARG A 247 -23.86 -22.91 -3.76
C ARG A 247 -24.83 -21.85 -4.30
N SER A 248 -24.35 -20.94 -5.14
CA SER A 248 -25.22 -20.32 -6.16
C SER A 248 -25.07 -21.08 -7.48
N MET A 249 -26.03 -20.91 -8.40
CA MET A 249 -25.95 -21.52 -9.74
C MET A 249 -24.65 -21.07 -10.43
N ILE A 250 -23.79 -22.04 -10.74
CA ILE A 250 -22.55 -21.80 -11.48
C ILE A 250 -22.92 -21.23 -12.85
N GLN A 251 -22.36 -20.07 -13.19
CA GLN A 251 -22.50 -19.47 -14.51
C GLN A 251 -21.38 -20.01 -15.40
N ARG A 252 -21.68 -21.02 -16.22
CA ARG A 252 -20.75 -21.54 -17.23
C ARG A 252 -20.83 -20.74 -18.51
N THR A 253 -19.68 -20.38 -19.07
CA THR A 253 -19.59 -19.64 -20.32
C THR A 253 -18.71 -20.37 -21.34
N ASP A 254 -19.06 -20.24 -22.62
CA ASP A 254 -18.43 -20.99 -23.72
C ASP A 254 -17.22 -20.27 -24.33
N GLY A 255 -17.18 -18.93 -24.24
CA GLY A 255 -16.04 -18.14 -24.74
C GLY A 255 -14.80 -18.31 -23.87
N LYS A 256 -13.63 -18.48 -24.49
CA LYS A 256 -12.34 -18.65 -23.79
C LYS A 256 -11.81 -17.31 -23.29
N VAL A 257 -11.16 -17.29 -22.14
CA VAL A 257 -10.48 -16.09 -21.60
C VAL A 257 -8.97 -16.31 -21.63
N ILE A 258 -8.24 -15.47 -22.35
CA ILE A 258 -6.77 -15.48 -22.33
C ILE A 258 -6.28 -14.32 -21.48
N LEU A 259 -5.69 -14.62 -20.34
CA LEU A 259 -5.06 -13.62 -19.48
C LEU A 259 -3.62 -13.39 -19.96
N LEU A 260 -3.37 -12.23 -20.56
CA LEU A 260 -2.04 -11.78 -20.94
C LEU A 260 -1.42 -10.98 -19.80
N TYR A 261 -0.26 -11.44 -19.34
CA TYR A 261 0.42 -10.89 -18.17
C TYR A 261 1.83 -10.43 -18.50
N GLY A 262 2.31 -9.35 -17.89
CA GLY A 262 3.67 -8.84 -18.14
C GLY A 262 3.84 -7.33 -17.93
N THR A 263 5.07 -6.83 -18.02
CA THR A 263 5.39 -5.42 -17.71
C THR A 263 4.80 -4.47 -18.76
N SER A 264 4.54 -3.22 -18.37
CA SER A 264 4.33 -2.17 -19.37
C SER A 264 5.63 -2.04 -20.16
N THR A 265 5.61 -2.27 -21.48
CA THR A 265 6.78 -2.39 -22.40
C THR A 265 7.24 -3.83 -22.72
N SER A 266 6.67 -4.88 -22.13
CA SER A 266 7.01 -6.26 -22.54
C SER A 266 6.47 -6.64 -23.93
N GLY A 267 5.54 -5.87 -24.50
CA GLY A 267 5.00 -6.09 -25.86
C GLY A 267 3.56 -6.61 -25.91
N LYS A 268 2.85 -6.66 -24.79
CA LYS A 268 1.45 -7.12 -24.68
C LYS A 268 0.51 -6.44 -25.68
N THR A 269 0.49 -5.10 -25.70
CA THR A 269 -0.38 -4.33 -26.60
C THR A 269 -0.13 -4.63 -28.09
N SER A 270 1.15 -4.82 -28.48
CA SER A 270 1.49 -5.21 -29.85
C SER A 270 0.95 -6.60 -30.19
N LEU A 271 1.04 -7.53 -29.24
CA LEU A 271 0.49 -8.86 -29.36
C LEU A 271 -1.05 -8.84 -29.45
N CYS A 272 -1.74 -8.08 -28.60
CA CYS A 272 -3.20 -7.86 -28.70
C CYS A 272 -3.64 -7.36 -30.09
N LYS A 273 -2.89 -6.41 -30.68
CA LYS A 273 -3.18 -5.90 -32.04
C LYS A 273 -3.07 -7.02 -33.09
N GLU A 274 -2.06 -7.87 -33.01
CA GLU A 274 -1.89 -9.00 -33.91
C GLU A 274 -3.02 -10.05 -33.75
N PHE A 275 -3.55 -10.22 -32.54
CA PHE A 275 -4.71 -11.08 -32.31
C PHE A 275 -5.97 -10.58 -33.01
N LEU A 276 -6.30 -9.30 -32.85
CA LEU A 276 -7.46 -8.67 -33.50
C LEU A 276 -7.36 -8.77 -35.03
N ASN A 277 -6.16 -8.59 -35.58
CA ASN A 277 -5.92 -8.72 -37.02
C ASN A 277 -6.19 -10.14 -37.56
N LYS A 278 -5.98 -11.18 -36.74
CA LYS A 278 -6.11 -12.59 -37.14
C LYS A 278 -7.44 -13.24 -36.77
N ASN A 279 -8.07 -12.80 -35.69
CA ASN A 279 -9.27 -13.42 -35.14
C ASN A 279 -10.35 -12.36 -34.93
N LEU A 280 -11.03 -11.96 -36.00
CA LEU A 280 -12.10 -10.96 -35.96
C LEU A 280 -13.32 -11.36 -35.10
N SER A 281 -13.40 -12.62 -34.66
CA SER A 281 -14.44 -13.13 -33.76
C SER A 281 -14.07 -13.07 -32.28
N TRP A 282 -12.85 -12.63 -31.95
CA TRP A 282 -12.36 -12.47 -30.58
C TRP A 282 -12.38 -11.00 -30.20
N ASP A 283 -12.54 -10.75 -28.90
CA ASP A 283 -12.48 -9.40 -28.34
C ASP A 283 -11.21 -9.21 -27.50
N VAL A 284 -10.82 -7.95 -27.29
CA VAL A 284 -9.71 -7.61 -26.40
C VAL A 284 -10.14 -6.55 -25.40
N GLU A 285 -10.00 -6.88 -24.14
CA GLU A 285 -10.22 -5.99 -23.00
C GLU A 285 -8.90 -5.83 -22.25
N GLY A 286 -8.66 -4.69 -21.61
CA GLY A 286 -7.47 -4.54 -20.79
C GLY A 286 -7.12 -3.13 -20.36
N ASP A 287 -6.19 -3.06 -19.42
CA ASP A 287 -5.74 -1.82 -18.78
C ASP A 287 -5.09 -0.88 -19.82
N ASP A 288 -4.33 -1.43 -20.77
CA ASP A 288 -3.62 -0.68 -21.82
C ASP A 288 -4.45 -0.43 -23.11
N ILE A 289 -5.62 -1.06 -23.28
CA ILE A 289 -6.49 -0.94 -24.49
C ILE A 289 -7.73 -0.12 -24.19
N SER A 290 -8.21 -0.21 -22.96
CA SER A 290 -9.03 0.83 -22.38
C SER A 290 -8.26 2.14 -22.24
N LEU A 291 -6.93 2.22 -22.48
CA LEU A 291 -6.17 3.46 -22.36
C LEU A 291 -6.72 4.61 -23.22
N ASP A 292 -7.26 4.37 -24.41
CA ASP A 292 -7.92 5.45 -25.18
C ASP A 292 -9.23 5.91 -24.50
N GLN A 293 -9.95 5.00 -23.82
CA GLN A 293 -11.07 5.32 -22.94
C GLN A 293 -10.63 5.84 -21.57
N PHE A 294 -9.42 5.54 -21.11
CA PHE A 294 -8.78 6.03 -19.89
C PHE A 294 -8.14 7.38 -20.13
N TYR A 295 -7.74 7.74 -21.35
CA TYR A 295 -7.37 9.11 -21.74
C TYR A 295 -8.65 9.97 -21.86
N VAL A 296 -9.75 9.37 -22.33
CA VAL A 296 -11.09 9.95 -22.21
C VAL A 296 -11.54 10.00 -20.74
N ALA A 297 -11.21 9.02 -19.89
CA ALA A 297 -11.47 9.04 -18.45
C ALA A 297 -10.57 10.07 -17.75
N MET A 298 -9.29 10.22 -18.09
CA MET A 298 -8.37 11.26 -17.62
C MET A 298 -8.91 12.66 -17.98
N SER A 299 -9.59 12.78 -19.13
CA SER A 299 -10.32 14.01 -19.50
C SER A 299 -11.61 14.22 -18.67
N GLN A 300 -12.18 13.17 -18.07
CA GLN A 300 -13.27 13.19 -17.10
C GLN A 300 -12.80 13.27 -15.62
N ASP A 301 -11.55 12.88 -15.35
CA ASP A 301 -10.93 12.84 -14.03
C ASP A 301 -10.45 14.22 -13.62
N ILE A 302 -10.02 15.06 -14.57
CA ILE A 302 -9.72 16.46 -14.26
C ILE A 302 -10.94 17.17 -13.66
N PRO A 303 -12.17 17.04 -14.19
CA PRO A 303 -13.39 17.47 -13.50
C PRO A 303 -13.59 16.88 -12.08
N LEU A 304 -13.29 15.60 -11.85
CA LEU A 304 -13.40 14.96 -10.53
C LEU A 304 -12.31 15.46 -9.56
N PHE A 305 -11.07 15.59 -10.04
CA PHE A 305 -9.93 16.15 -9.33
C PHE A 305 -10.16 17.64 -9.02
N LYS A 306 -10.72 18.41 -9.95
CA LYS A 306 -11.23 19.78 -9.72
C LYS A 306 -12.29 19.81 -8.63
N LYS A 307 -13.18 18.81 -8.59
CA LYS A 307 -14.29 18.72 -7.64
C LYS A 307 -13.83 18.34 -6.24
N TYR A 308 -12.97 17.33 -6.11
CA TYR A 308 -12.54 16.79 -4.82
C TYR A 308 -11.27 17.47 -4.29
N PHE A 309 -10.41 17.98 -5.17
CA PHE A 309 -9.13 18.62 -4.84
C PHE A 309 -8.98 20.00 -5.52
N PRO A 310 -9.95 20.91 -5.36
CA PRO A 310 -9.98 22.19 -6.08
C PRO A 310 -8.73 23.05 -5.84
N TYR A 311 -8.19 23.01 -4.62
CA TYR A 311 -6.98 23.75 -4.25
C TYR A 311 -5.72 23.18 -4.93
N LYS A 312 -5.49 21.86 -4.86
CA LYS A 312 -4.37 21.18 -5.56
C LYS A 312 -4.46 21.39 -7.06
N TYR A 313 -5.63 21.23 -7.66
CA TYR A 313 -5.83 21.50 -9.08
C TYR A 313 -5.49 22.95 -9.44
N HIS A 314 -5.94 23.92 -8.65
CA HIS A 314 -5.62 25.33 -8.88
C HIS A 314 -4.12 25.61 -8.76
N LEU A 315 -3.40 24.95 -7.85
CA LEU A 315 -1.94 25.06 -7.75
C LEU A 315 -1.23 24.45 -8.97
N LEU A 316 -1.60 23.22 -9.34
CA LEU A 316 -0.99 22.52 -10.46
C LEU A 316 -1.27 23.21 -11.80
N SER A 317 -2.50 23.68 -12.04
CA SER A 317 -2.92 24.34 -13.29
C SER A 317 -2.20 25.66 -13.58
N ARG A 318 -1.60 26.29 -12.56
CA ARG A 318 -0.73 27.46 -12.74
C ARG A 318 0.56 27.12 -13.48
N CYS A 319 1.06 25.89 -13.32
CA CYS A 319 2.33 25.46 -13.90
C CYS A 319 2.17 24.36 -14.94
N MET A 320 1.02 23.70 -15.00
CA MET A 320 0.73 22.55 -15.87
C MET A 320 -0.61 22.77 -16.60
N SER A 321 -0.75 22.16 -17.76
CA SER A 321 -2.01 21.96 -18.47
C SER A 321 -2.76 20.79 -17.86
N ASP A 322 -4.07 20.68 -18.12
CA ASP A 322 -4.88 19.56 -17.62
C ASP A 322 -4.30 18.20 -18.03
N GLN A 323 -3.72 18.11 -19.23
CA GLN A 323 -3.04 16.90 -19.70
C GLN A 323 -1.76 16.60 -18.91
N GLU A 324 -0.95 17.61 -18.59
CA GLU A 324 0.27 17.47 -17.79
C GLU A 324 -0.04 17.12 -16.34
N ILE A 325 -1.14 17.63 -15.78
CA ILE A 325 -1.63 17.28 -14.44
C ILE A 325 -2.00 15.79 -14.40
N SER A 326 -2.74 15.31 -15.38
CA SER A 326 -3.09 13.88 -15.42
C SER A 326 -1.83 13.01 -15.60
N LEU A 327 -0.85 13.42 -16.41
CA LEU A 327 0.44 12.71 -16.51
C LEU A 327 1.20 12.68 -15.17
N PHE A 328 1.18 13.79 -14.43
CA PHE A 328 1.78 13.86 -13.11
C PHE A 328 1.11 12.92 -12.10
N LEU A 329 -0.22 12.92 -12.04
CA LEU A 329 -0.98 12.09 -11.10
C LEU A 329 -0.83 10.58 -11.36
N PHE A 330 -0.91 10.16 -12.63
CA PHE A 330 -0.94 8.74 -12.96
C PHE A 330 0.45 8.14 -13.28
N HIS A 331 1.42 8.97 -13.66
CA HIS A 331 2.73 8.49 -14.10
C HIS A 331 3.90 9.12 -13.32
N GLY A 332 3.62 10.04 -12.39
CA GLY A 332 4.64 10.76 -11.62
C GLY A 332 5.48 11.71 -12.47
N ILE A 333 5.06 12.03 -13.70
CA ILE A 333 5.84 12.83 -14.63
C ILE A 333 5.51 14.31 -14.41
N MET A 334 6.46 15.05 -13.87
CA MET A 334 6.34 16.50 -13.73
C MET A 334 6.83 17.20 -15.00
N HIS A 335 5.89 17.61 -15.86
CA HIS A 335 6.19 18.47 -17.02
C HIS A 335 5.50 19.82 -16.84
N CYS A 336 6.28 20.85 -16.54
CA CYS A 336 5.78 22.21 -16.33
C CYS A 336 5.83 23.03 -17.62
N LYS A 337 4.88 23.95 -17.79
CA LYS A 337 4.90 25.02 -18.80
C LYS A 337 6.24 25.76 -18.70
N GLU A 338 6.82 26.12 -19.84
CA GLU A 338 8.10 26.86 -19.90
C GLU A 338 8.08 28.19 -19.12
N THR A 339 6.89 28.75 -18.88
CA THR A 339 6.68 29.99 -18.12
C THR A 339 6.62 29.79 -16.60
N ALA A 340 6.70 28.55 -16.08
CA ALA A 340 6.61 28.28 -14.65
C ALA A 340 7.88 28.73 -13.91
N SER A 341 7.72 29.49 -12.83
CA SER A 341 8.87 29.93 -12.02
C SER A 341 9.40 28.79 -11.15
N LYS A 342 10.71 28.76 -10.90
CA LYS A 342 11.34 27.78 -9.98
C LYS A 342 10.68 27.74 -8.61
N GLN A 343 10.25 28.90 -8.11
CA GLN A 343 9.58 29.03 -6.81
C GLN A 343 8.17 28.43 -6.81
N ALA A 344 7.47 28.48 -7.96
CA ALA A 344 6.17 27.82 -8.13
C ALA A 344 6.32 26.30 -8.25
N MET A 345 7.36 25.83 -8.94
CA MET A 345 7.68 24.40 -9.04
C MET A 345 8.06 23.80 -7.68
N GLN A 346 8.89 24.49 -6.88
CA GLN A 346 9.25 24.03 -5.54
C GLN A 346 8.02 23.93 -4.63
N ARG A 347 7.14 24.93 -4.63
CA ARG A 347 5.88 24.88 -3.85
C ARG A 347 4.97 23.73 -4.26
N ILE A 348 4.95 23.35 -5.54
CA ILE A 348 4.20 22.17 -6.01
C ILE A 348 4.81 20.89 -5.45
N LEU A 349 6.13 20.72 -5.51
CA LEU A 349 6.82 19.58 -4.91
C LEU A 349 6.57 19.49 -3.40
N ASP A 350 6.67 20.62 -2.70
CA ASP A 350 6.43 20.70 -1.26
C ASP A 350 4.98 20.31 -0.94
N THR A 351 3.99 20.79 -1.71
CA THR A 351 2.56 20.47 -1.52
C THR A 351 2.26 19.00 -1.85
N CYS A 352 2.85 18.45 -2.91
CA CYS A 352 2.65 17.05 -3.29
C CYS A 352 3.32 16.06 -2.33
N ASN A 353 4.39 16.48 -1.64
CA ASN A 353 5.06 15.67 -0.62
C ASN A 353 4.43 15.82 0.79
N GLN A 354 3.64 16.87 1.05
CA GLN A 354 3.13 17.22 2.38
C GLN A 354 1.72 16.71 2.70
N ASP A 355 0.88 16.43 1.69
CA ASP A 355 -0.47 15.90 1.89
C ASP A 355 -0.43 14.37 1.95
N SER A 356 -1.23 13.77 2.83
CA SER A 356 -1.37 12.32 2.97
C SER A 356 -1.85 11.71 1.65
N ILE A 357 -0.88 11.30 0.84
CA ILE A 357 -1.00 10.49 -0.37
C ILE A 357 -2.02 9.35 -0.18
N ILE A 358 -2.24 8.89 1.06
CA ILE A 358 -3.16 7.83 1.47
C ILE A 358 -4.64 8.13 1.18
N GLU A 359 -5.20 9.31 1.48
CA GLU A 359 -6.64 9.57 1.24
C GLU A 359 -6.98 9.75 -0.25
N ASP A 360 -6.07 10.39 -1.00
CA ASP A 360 -6.17 10.55 -2.45
C ASP A 360 -5.97 9.19 -3.15
N MET A 361 -4.98 8.41 -2.70
CA MET A 361 -4.77 7.03 -3.18
C MET A 361 -5.94 6.11 -2.85
N ILE A 362 -6.60 6.21 -1.69
CA ILE A 362 -7.74 5.35 -1.35
C ILE A 362 -8.90 5.58 -2.34
N LYS A 363 -9.22 6.84 -2.67
CA LYS A 363 -10.25 7.15 -3.67
C LYS A 363 -9.83 6.73 -5.07
N ASP A 364 -8.57 6.93 -5.43
CA ASP A 364 -8.05 6.49 -6.73
C ASP A 364 -8.08 4.95 -6.83
N ILE A 365 -7.78 4.23 -5.75
CA ILE A 365 -7.89 2.76 -5.67
C ILE A 365 -9.35 2.31 -5.82
N GLU A 366 -10.32 2.94 -5.15
CA GLU A 366 -11.74 2.58 -5.30
C GLU A 366 -12.25 2.77 -6.73
N VAL A 367 -11.86 3.86 -7.40
CA VAL A 367 -12.22 4.13 -8.80
C VAL A 367 -11.56 3.14 -9.74
N LEU A 368 -10.27 2.85 -9.56
CA LEU A 368 -9.54 1.86 -10.36
C LEU A 368 -10.12 0.45 -10.18
N LEU A 369 -10.46 0.06 -8.95
CA LEU A 369 -11.10 -1.21 -8.66
C LEU A 369 -12.49 -1.31 -9.30
N ALA A 370 -13.28 -0.24 -9.27
CA ALA A 370 -14.59 -0.20 -9.92
C ALA A 370 -14.47 -0.32 -11.45
N ALA A 371 -13.54 0.40 -12.08
CA ALA A 371 -13.30 0.31 -13.52
C ALA A 371 -12.84 -1.09 -13.94
N GLN A 372 -11.99 -1.72 -13.13
CA GLN A 372 -11.51 -3.08 -13.35
C GLN A 372 -12.61 -4.12 -13.15
N GLN A 373 -13.49 -3.94 -12.14
CA GLN A 373 -14.70 -4.77 -11.98
C GLN A 373 -15.63 -4.65 -13.19
N ASP A 374 -15.87 -3.44 -13.68
CA ASP A 374 -16.71 -3.21 -14.86
C ASP A 374 -16.12 -3.90 -16.10
N MET A 375 -14.80 -3.85 -16.28
CA MET A 375 -14.09 -4.62 -17.31
C MET A 375 -14.33 -6.12 -17.16
N PHE A 376 -14.19 -6.68 -15.96
CA PHE A 376 -14.44 -8.10 -15.72
C PHE A 376 -15.91 -8.49 -15.96
N HIS A 377 -16.87 -7.62 -15.62
CA HIS A 377 -18.28 -7.80 -15.98
C HIS A 377 -18.52 -7.78 -17.50
N ARG A 378 -17.79 -6.97 -18.28
CA ARG A 378 -17.84 -7.00 -19.76
C ARG A 378 -17.27 -8.31 -20.30
N ILE A 379 -16.09 -8.72 -19.83
CA ILE A 379 -15.44 -9.98 -20.23
C ILE A 379 -16.38 -11.16 -19.95
N MET A 380 -17.02 -11.20 -18.77
CA MET A 380 -17.98 -12.24 -18.41
C MET A 380 -19.18 -12.27 -19.37
N ARG A 381 -19.73 -11.11 -19.75
CA ARG A 381 -20.85 -11.01 -20.71
C ARG A 381 -20.45 -11.46 -22.11
N LEU A 382 -19.27 -11.04 -22.59
CA LEU A 382 -18.73 -11.45 -23.88
C LEU A 382 -18.51 -12.97 -23.92
N SER A 383 -17.85 -13.52 -22.90
CA SER A 383 -17.64 -14.96 -22.77
C SER A 383 -18.97 -15.73 -22.70
N ALA A 384 -19.98 -15.21 -21.99
CA ALA A 384 -21.32 -15.81 -21.94
C ALA A 384 -22.04 -15.82 -23.31
N SER A 385 -21.70 -14.89 -24.20
CA SER A 385 -22.19 -14.88 -25.59
C SER A 385 -21.40 -15.78 -26.55
N GLY A 386 -20.41 -16.52 -26.05
CA GLY A 386 -19.53 -17.39 -26.83
C GLY A 386 -18.33 -16.68 -27.46
N VAL A 387 -18.12 -15.40 -27.14
CA VAL A 387 -16.98 -14.62 -27.63
C VAL A 387 -15.76 -14.90 -26.75
N SER A 388 -14.66 -15.31 -27.36
CA SER A 388 -13.37 -15.44 -26.66
C SER A 388 -12.75 -14.07 -26.46
N VAL A 389 -12.19 -13.82 -25.28
CA VAL A 389 -11.67 -12.52 -24.87
C VAL A 389 -10.22 -12.64 -24.44
N ILE A 390 -9.39 -11.75 -24.94
CA ILE A 390 -8.02 -11.54 -24.48
C ILE A 390 -8.04 -10.40 -23.47
N VAL A 391 -7.44 -10.65 -22.32
CA VAL A 391 -7.44 -9.73 -21.19
C VAL A 391 -6.01 -9.27 -20.96
N ASP A 392 -5.70 -8.04 -21.32
CA ASP A 392 -4.44 -7.37 -21.00
C ASP A 392 -4.55 -6.77 -19.60
N THR A 393 -4.14 -7.51 -18.57
CA THR A 393 -4.27 -7.08 -17.18
C THR A 393 -3.00 -7.28 -16.39
N MET A 394 -2.79 -6.41 -15.39
CA MET A 394 -1.70 -6.53 -14.42
C MET A 394 -2.11 -7.18 -13.09
N ASP A 395 -3.38 -7.54 -12.90
CA ASP A 395 -3.86 -8.14 -11.65
C ASP A 395 -4.77 -9.36 -11.89
N PHE A 396 -4.13 -10.50 -12.19
CA PHE A 396 -4.85 -11.75 -12.36
C PHE A 396 -5.44 -12.26 -11.04
N GLU A 397 -4.86 -11.91 -9.88
CA GLU A 397 -5.37 -12.34 -8.58
C GLU A 397 -6.76 -11.75 -8.35
N PHE A 398 -6.93 -10.46 -8.65
CA PHE A 398 -8.23 -9.80 -8.62
C PHE A 398 -9.22 -10.40 -9.63
N PHE A 399 -8.77 -10.78 -10.82
CA PHE A 399 -9.63 -11.51 -11.79
C PHE A 399 -10.13 -12.84 -11.23
N TYR A 400 -9.25 -13.65 -10.61
CA TYR A 400 -9.67 -14.91 -9.99
C TYR A 400 -10.59 -14.68 -8.79
N GLN A 401 -10.34 -13.66 -7.97
CA GLN A 401 -11.24 -13.28 -6.88
C GLN A 401 -12.63 -12.91 -7.42
N PHE A 402 -12.68 -12.06 -8.45
CA PHE A 402 -13.92 -11.68 -9.13
C PHE A 402 -14.66 -12.90 -9.67
N LYS A 403 -13.99 -13.76 -10.44
CA LYS A 403 -14.57 -14.99 -11.00
C LYS A 403 -15.18 -15.87 -9.91
N THR A 404 -14.49 -15.99 -8.78
CA THR A 404 -14.94 -16.79 -7.66
C THR A 404 -16.14 -16.14 -6.95
N LEU A 405 -16.14 -14.82 -6.75
CA LEU A 405 -17.26 -14.05 -6.18
C LEU A 405 -18.52 -14.13 -7.07
N GLN A 406 -18.34 -14.13 -8.39
CA GLN A 406 -19.44 -14.24 -9.36
C GLN A 406 -19.88 -15.69 -9.62
N ASN A 407 -19.23 -16.70 -9.01
CA ASN A 407 -19.43 -18.12 -9.32
C ASN A 407 -19.39 -18.40 -10.84
N TRP A 408 -18.46 -17.72 -11.53
CA TRP A 408 -18.26 -17.81 -12.97
C TRP A 408 -17.28 -18.94 -13.29
N GLU A 409 -17.63 -19.79 -14.24
CA GLU A 409 -16.77 -20.88 -14.73
C GLU A 409 -16.56 -20.71 -16.25
N CYS A 410 -15.30 -20.50 -16.63
CA CYS A 410 -14.87 -20.31 -18.02
C CYS A 410 -13.51 -20.99 -18.24
N ALA A 411 -13.20 -21.31 -19.49
CA ALA A 411 -11.87 -21.78 -19.87
C ALA A 411 -10.88 -20.60 -19.82
N ILE A 412 -9.83 -20.72 -19.00
CA ILE A 412 -8.80 -19.69 -18.84
C ILE A 412 -7.48 -20.24 -19.35
N GLN A 413 -6.76 -19.42 -20.10
CA GLN A 413 -5.37 -19.65 -20.50
C GLN A 413 -4.52 -18.49 -19.98
N PHE A 414 -3.50 -18.79 -19.19
CA PHE A 414 -2.60 -17.81 -18.59
C PHE A 414 -1.29 -17.73 -19.36
N VAL A 415 -0.98 -16.55 -19.88
CA VAL A 415 0.17 -16.30 -20.74
C VAL A 415 1.04 -15.20 -20.15
N LEU A 416 2.29 -15.53 -19.82
CA LEU A 416 3.29 -14.56 -19.38
C LEU A 416 4.08 -14.04 -20.58
N VAL A 417 3.90 -12.76 -20.90
CA VAL A 417 4.63 -12.02 -21.94
C VAL A 417 5.72 -11.20 -21.27
N TYR A 418 6.98 -11.59 -21.47
CA TYR A 418 8.13 -10.95 -20.85
C TYR A 418 9.23 -10.63 -21.86
N CYS A 419 10.17 -9.79 -21.45
CA CYS A 419 11.48 -9.67 -22.07
C CYS A 419 12.53 -9.60 -20.95
N PRO A 420 13.76 -10.10 -21.17
CA PRO A 420 14.83 -10.05 -20.17
C PRO A 420 15.02 -8.67 -19.56
N PHE A 421 15.49 -8.60 -18.32
CA PHE A 421 15.52 -7.37 -17.53
C PHE A 421 16.33 -6.24 -18.21
N GLU A 422 17.49 -6.57 -18.76
CA GLU A 422 18.33 -5.63 -19.51
C GLU A 422 17.64 -5.17 -20.81
N GLU A 423 16.99 -6.10 -21.51
CA GLU A 423 16.22 -5.80 -22.72
C GLU A 423 15.05 -4.86 -22.38
N LEU A 424 14.37 -5.08 -21.25
CA LEU A 424 13.28 -4.26 -20.76
C LEU A 424 13.72 -2.81 -20.52
N ALA A 425 14.84 -2.60 -19.81
CA ALA A 425 15.38 -1.27 -19.54
C ALA A 425 15.63 -0.48 -20.84
N ARG A 426 16.32 -1.08 -21.81
CA ARG A 426 16.54 -0.43 -23.12
C ARG A 426 15.23 -0.23 -23.91
N ARG A 427 14.26 -1.15 -23.76
CA ARG A 427 12.82 -1.04 -24.08
C ARG A 427 12.25 0.33 -23.72
N VAL A 428 12.29 0.59 -22.42
CA VAL A 428 11.72 1.78 -21.78
C VAL A 428 12.39 3.05 -22.30
N ASN A 429 13.72 3.09 -22.38
CA ASN A 429 14.44 4.30 -22.84
C ASN A 429 14.16 4.59 -24.31
N ALA A 430 14.06 3.55 -25.15
CA ALA A 430 13.69 3.73 -26.56
C ALA A 430 12.27 4.29 -26.69
N ARG A 431 11.32 3.76 -25.90
CA ARG A 431 9.93 4.25 -25.87
C ARG A 431 9.86 5.70 -25.40
N ASN A 432 10.53 6.03 -24.31
CA ASN A 432 10.55 7.38 -23.73
C ASN A 432 11.17 8.41 -24.66
N ARG A 433 12.30 8.10 -25.31
CA ARG A 433 12.88 8.97 -26.33
C ARG A 433 11.94 9.17 -27.52
N GLY A 434 11.25 8.11 -27.94
CA GLY A 434 10.20 8.19 -28.97
C GLY A 434 9.03 9.09 -28.57
N ALA A 435 8.56 8.98 -27.32
CA ALA A 435 7.48 9.78 -26.79
C ALA A 435 7.83 11.27 -26.73
N LEU A 436 9.05 11.60 -26.26
CA LEU A 436 9.54 12.97 -26.20
C LEU A 436 9.74 13.58 -27.60
N THR A 437 10.36 12.85 -28.52
CA THR A 437 10.62 13.33 -29.90
C THR A 437 9.35 13.54 -30.73
N LYS A 438 8.30 12.76 -30.48
CA LYS A 438 7.02 12.87 -31.20
C LYS A 438 5.97 13.70 -30.46
N SER A 439 6.32 14.29 -29.31
CA SER A 439 5.39 14.98 -28.40
C SER A 439 4.17 14.12 -28.00
N SER A 440 4.32 12.79 -28.01
CA SER A 440 3.28 11.83 -27.64
C SER A 440 3.47 11.41 -26.19
N LEU A 441 3.31 12.35 -25.25
CA LEU A 441 3.66 12.15 -23.84
C LEU A 441 2.87 11.02 -23.15
N GLY A 442 1.69 10.64 -23.66
CA GLY A 442 0.96 9.45 -23.17
C GLY A 442 1.71 8.12 -23.39
N GLU A 443 2.64 8.08 -24.35
CA GLU A 443 3.48 6.91 -24.60
C GLU A 443 4.68 6.81 -23.66
N TYR A 444 4.97 7.87 -22.90
CA TYR A 444 6.07 7.87 -21.93
C TYR A 444 5.75 6.92 -20.77
N ARG A 445 6.78 6.30 -20.21
CA ARG A 445 6.70 5.42 -19.04
C ARG A 445 7.73 5.87 -18.01
N ASN A 446 7.40 5.75 -16.73
CA ASN A 446 8.40 5.93 -15.67
C ASN A 446 9.58 4.97 -15.92
N PRO A 447 10.83 5.45 -16.00
CA PRO A 447 12.00 4.61 -16.31
C PRO A 447 12.22 3.41 -15.36
N VAL A 448 11.91 3.58 -14.07
CA VAL A 448 12.17 2.57 -13.03
C VAL A 448 10.99 1.62 -12.84
N PHE A 449 9.76 2.10 -13.00
CA PHE A 449 8.56 1.33 -12.65
C PHE A 449 8.41 -0.02 -13.39
N PRO A 450 8.63 -0.14 -14.72
CA PRO A 450 8.60 -1.43 -15.40
C PRO A 450 9.61 -2.43 -14.87
N LEU A 451 10.76 -1.97 -14.34
CA LEU A 451 11.75 -2.84 -13.71
C LEU A 451 11.24 -3.39 -12.38
N LEU A 452 10.60 -2.56 -11.57
CA LEU A 452 9.94 -3.01 -10.33
C LEU A 452 8.80 -3.99 -10.64
N GLN A 453 8.02 -3.72 -11.70
CA GLN A 453 6.99 -4.66 -12.15
C GLN A 453 7.58 -6.01 -12.54
N TYR A 454 8.74 -6.05 -13.20
CA TYR A 454 9.39 -7.32 -13.55
C TYR A 454 9.62 -8.21 -12.33
N LEU A 455 10.01 -7.62 -11.20
CA LEU A 455 10.27 -8.33 -9.94
C LEU A 455 8.99 -8.85 -9.26
N THR A 456 7.81 -8.39 -9.71
CA THR A 456 6.51 -8.99 -9.28
C THR A 456 6.17 -10.26 -10.06
N PHE A 457 6.85 -10.52 -11.18
CA PHE A 457 6.63 -11.69 -12.03
C PHE A 457 7.71 -12.74 -11.87
N PHE A 458 8.92 -12.31 -11.52
CA PHE A 458 10.10 -13.16 -11.40
C PHE A 458 10.71 -13.05 -10.01
N ARG A 459 11.18 -14.20 -9.51
CA ARG A 459 11.97 -14.30 -8.28
C ARG A 459 13.34 -14.88 -8.58
N LEU A 460 14.23 -14.78 -7.60
CA LEU A 460 15.50 -15.50 -7.65
C LEU A 460 15.26 -17.01 -7.72
N LYS A 461 16.03 -17.65 -8.59
CA LYS A 461 16.15 -19.09 -8.68
C LYS A 461 16.85 -19.60 -7.42
N LEU A 462 16.17 -20.44 -6.65
CA LEU A 462 16.68 -20.99 -5.40
C LEU A 462 17.10 -22.46 -5.55
N HIS A 463 16.55 -23.17 -6.54
CA HIS A 463 16.79 -24.60 -6.71
C HIS A 463 17.27 -24.95 -8.13
N PRO A 464 18.27 -25.84 -8.33
CA PRO A 464 18.82 -26.14 -9.66
C PRO A 464 17.80 -26.61 -10.70
N LYS A 465 16.73 -27.31 -10.24
CA LYS A 465 15.64 -27.84 -11.08
C LYS A 465 14.63 -26.79 -11.55
N GLU A 466 14.63 -25.60 -10.96
CA GLU A 466 13.73 -24.53 -11.39
C GLU A 466 14.12 -24.03 -12.79
N MET A 467 13.08 -23.69 -13.58
CA MET A 467 13.26 -23.09 -14.90
C MET A 467 14.02 -21.78 -14.75
N LEU A 468 15.08 -21.63 -15.53
CA LEU A 468 15.81 -20.38 -15.60
C LEU A 468 15.31 -19.59 -16.80
N THR A 469 14.83 -18.38 -16.59
CA THR A 469 14.23 -17.54 -17.63
C THR A 469 15.08 -16.36 -18.04
N ASP A 470 15.89 -15.86 -17.10
CA ASP A 470 16.76 -14.72 -17.30
C ASP A 470 17.97 -14.82 -16.36
N LYS A 471 19.07 -14.16 -16.72
CA LYS A 471 20.28 -14.02 -15.90
C LYS A 471 20.78 -12.59 -15.95
N LEU A 472 21.10 -12.04 -14.79
CA LEU A 472 21.64 -10.68 -14.67
C LEU A 472 22.77 -10.66 -13.66
N ASN A 473 23.90 -10.03 -14.01
CA ASN A 473 24.96 -9.76 -13.05
C ASN A 473 24.60 -8.53 -12.19
N VAL A 474 25.00 -8.52 -10.92
CA VAL A 474 24.68 -7.43 -9.99
C VAL A 474 25.24 -6.09 -10.46
N ALA A 475 26.47 -6.02 -10.98
CA ALA A 475 27.01 -4.79 -11.54
C ALA A 475 26.16 -4.23 -12.69
N THR A 476 25.61 -5.12 -13.54
CA THR A 476 24.70 -4.72 -14.62
C THR A 476 23.37 -4.21 -14.06
N LEU A 477 22.81 -4.86 -13.05
CA LEU A 477 21.59 -4.40 -12.37
C LEU A 477 21.78 -3.01 -11.76
N LEU A 478 22.88 -2.80 -11.03
CA LEU A 478 23.23 -1.51 -10.42
C LEU A 478 23.25 -0.40 -11.48
N LYS A 479 24.01 -0.63 -12.54
CA LYS A 479 24.15 0.30 -13.66
C LYS A 479 22.79 0.63 -14.31
N ILE A 480 21.96 -0.38 -14.56
CA ILE A 480 20.64 -0.17 -15.15
C ILE A 480 19.78 0.74 -14.26
N VAL A 481 19.69 0.45 -12.95
CA VAL A 481 18.84 1.23 -12.05
C VAL A 481 19.34 2.67 -11.90
N GLU A 482 20.65 2.87 -11.85
CA GLU A 482 21.26 4.21 -11.85
C GLU A 482 20.93 4.99 -13.13
N GLU A 483 21.09 4.36 -14.31
CA GLU A 483 20.78 4.97 -15.60
C GLU A 483 19.29 5.33 -15.71
N GLN A 484 18.39 4.42 -15.32
CA GLN A 484 16.94 4.70 -15.31
C GLN A 484 16.57 5.83 -14.35
N THR A 485 17.19 5.86 -13.16
CA THR A 485 16.92 6.92 -12.18
C THR A 485 17.38 8.27 -12.71
N ALA A 486 18.56 8.34 -13.32
CA ALA A 486 19.05 9.54 -13.97
C ALA A 486 18.12 10.01 -15.11
N GLU A 487 17.64 9.10 -15.96
CA GLU A 487 16.67 9.43 -17.02
C GLU A 487 15.34 9.96 -16.45
N SER A 488 14.84 9.38 -15.36
CA SER A 488 13.60 9.80 -14.71
C SER A 488 13.68 11.24 -14.19
N LEU A 489 14.86 11.63 -13.69
CA LEU A 489 15.09 12.97 -13.12
C LEU A 489 15.32 14.01 -14.22
N GLN A 490 15.97 13.65 -15.33
CA GLN A 490 16.21 14.58 -16.45
C GLN A 490 14.92 15.10 -17.11
N VAL A 491 13.84 14.32 -17.10
CA VAL A 491 12.55 14.72 -17.71
C VAL A 491 11.76 15.69 -16.82
N SER A 492 12.11 15.82 -15.54
CA SER A 492 11.37 16.63 -14.57
C SER A 492 11.53 18.16 -14.72
N SER A 493 12.25 18.65 -15.73
CA SER A 493 12.53 20.08 -16.02
C SER A 493 13.22 20.90 -14.90
N ILE A 494 13.43 20.31 -13.73
CA ILE A 494 14.22 20.84 -12.65
C ILE A 494 15.66 20.40 -12.89
N LYS A 495 16.62 21.33 -12.85
CA LYS A 495 18.05 20.97 -12.80
C LYS A 495 18.29 20.24 -11.48
N THR A 496 18.20 18.92 -11.52
CA THR A 496 18.43 18.04 -10.38
C THR A 496 19.92 18.07 -10.03
N GLU A 497 20.25 18.28 -8.76
CA GLU A 497 21.65 18.22 -8.32
C GLU A 497 22.15 16.77 -8.34
N LEU A 498 23.46 16.57 -8.54
CA LEU A 498 24.06 15.22 -8.58
C LEU A 498 23.78 14.42 -7.29
N SER A 499 23.69 15.12 -6.15
CA SER A 499 23.35 14.58 -4.83
C SER A 499 21.97 13.94 -4.78
N GLU A 500 20.96 14.55 -5.40
CA GLU A 500 19.59 14.02 -5.47
C GLU A 500 19.51 12.77 -6.35
N ILE A 501 20.26 12.73 -7.47
CA ILE A 501 20.38 11.54 -8.31
C ILE A 501 20.98 10.39 -7.51
N THR A 502 22.07 10.64 -6.78
CA THR A 502 22.72 9.62 -5.95
C THR A 502 21.79 9.11 -4.85
N HIS A 503 21.06 10.01 -4.18
CA HIS A 503 20.11 9.62 -3.13
C HIS A 503 18.97 8.76 -3.69
N LYS A 504 18.33 9.20 -4.79
CA LYS A 504 17.18 8.48 -5.35
C LYS A 504 17.57 7.15 -5.97
N SER A 505 18.76 7.08 -6.58
CA SER A 505 19.30 5.81 -7.09
C SER A 505 19.49 4.81 -5.95
N ARG A 506 19.97 5.27 -4.79
CA ARG A 506 20.12 4.42 -3.61
C ARG A 506 18.78 3.88 -3.11
N GLU A 507 17.75 4.71 -2.99
CA GLU A 507 16.40 4.26 -2.59
C GLU A 507 15.84 3.21 -3.57
N ASN A 508 15.93 3.47 -4.87
CA ASN A 508 15.44 2.53 -5.89
C ASN A 508 16.19 1.21 -5.86
N LEU A 509 17.51 1.24 -5.62
CA LEU A 509 18.33 0.05 -5.45
C LEU A 509 17.95 -0.74 -4.20
N GLU A 510 17.75 -0.05 -3.08
CA GLU A 510 17.30 -0.68 -1.83
C GLU A 510 15.95 -1.39 -2.05
N MET A 511 14.99 -0.74 -2.73
CA MET A 511 13.71 -1.37 -3.09
C MET A 511 13.89 -2.62 -3.97
N VAL A 512 14.72 -2.54 -5.02
CA VAL A 512 15.01 -3.67 -5.91
C VAL A 512 15.60 -4.85 -5.14
N PHE A 513 16.61 -4.62 -4.31
CA PHE A 513 17.24 -5.68 -3.54
C PHE A 513 16.32 -6.27 -2.47
N GLN A 514 15.50 -5.44 -1.82
CA GLN A 514 14.48 -5.92 -0.88
C GLN A 514 13.45 -6.83 -1.57
N GLN A 515 12.97 -6.46 -2.76
CA GLN A 515 12.04 -7.31 -3.53
C GLN A 515 12.67 -8.64 -3.97
N LEU A 516 13.97 -8.63 -4.24
CA LEU A 516 14.75 -9.85 -4.51
C LEU A 516 15.04 -10.69 -3.25
N GLY A 517 14.69 -10.20 -2.06
CA GLY A 517 14.88 -10.88 -0.78
C GLY A 517 16.26 -10.67 -0.14
N PHE A 518 17.01 -9.66 -0.59
CA PHE A 518 18.30 -9.29 0.01
C PHE A 518 18.13 -8.22 1.09
N LYS A 519 18.81 -8.41 2.22
CA LYS A 519 18.95 -7.39 3.26
C LYS A 519 20.01 -6.33 2.92
N TYR A 520 21.03 -6.74 2.16
CA TYR A 520 22.12 -5.89 1.67
C TYR A 520 22.47 -6.29 0.24
N PRO A 521 22.95 -5.35 -0.60
CA PRO A 521 23.37 -5.67 -1.96
C PRO A 521 24.44 -6.80 -1.95
N PRO A 522 24.26 -7.85 -2.78
CA PRO A 522 25.29 -8.86 -3.00
C PRO A 522 26.50 -8.25 -3.72
N SER A 523 27.62 -9.00 -3.80
CA SER A 523 28.80 -8.52 -4.52
C SER A 523 28.53 -8.34 -6.02
N ASP A 524 29.19 -7.37 -6.62
CA ASP A 524 29.07 -7.01 -8.04
C ASP A 524 29.25 -8.22 -8.99
N ASP A 525 30.13 -9.16 -8.64
CA ASP A 525 30.40 -10.37 -9.43
C ASP A 525 29.29 -11.43 -9.35
N THR A 526 28.31 -11.25 -8.46
CA THR A 526 27.22 -12.21 -8.27
C THR A 526 26.31 -12.24 -9.50
N VAL A 527 25.98 -13.44 -9.98
CA VAL A 527 25.02 -13.64 -11.07
C VAL A 527 23.68 -14.08 -10.49
N LEU A 528 22.66 -13.27 -10.72
CA LEU A 528 21.28 -13.52 -10.35
C LEU A 528 20.60 -14.33 -11.45
N GLY A 529 20.01 -15.47 -11.10
CA GLY A 529 19.15 -16.24 -12.00
C GLY A 529 17.69 -16.00 -11.64
N PHE A 530 16.84 -15.80 -12.65
CA PHE A 530 15.43 -15.54 -12.47
C PHE A 530 14.56 -16.72 -12.89
N THR A 531 13.44 -16.89 -12.20
CA THR A 531 12.41 -17.88 -12.48
C THR A 531 11.03 -17.24 -12.22
N PRO A 532 9.98 -17.58 -13.00
CA PRO A 532 8.66 -17.01 -12.81
C PRO A 532 8.09 -17.43 -11.45
N ILE A 533 7.34 -16.53 -10.84
CA ILE A 533 6.67 -16.78 -9.56
C ILE A 533 5.48 -17.72 -9.74
N PHE A 534 4.80 -17.63 -10.88
CA PHE A 534 3.57 -18.36 -11.17
C PHE A 534 3.77 -19.38 -12.30
N TYR A 535 3.00 -20.47 -12.22
CA TYR A 535 2.83 -21.36 -13.36
C TYR A 535 1.99 -20.66 -14.42
N CYS A 536 2.45 -20.69 -15.67
CA CYS A 536 1.72 -20.21 -16.84
C CYS A 536 1.62 -21.32 -17.87
N ASP A 537 0.53 -21.30 -18.65
CA ASP A 537 0.34 -22.23 -19.76
C ASP A 537 1.35 -21.92 -20.86
N TYR A 538 1.64 -20.63 -21.06
CA TYR A 538 2.62 -20.14 -22.02
C TYR A 538 3.48 -19.04 -21.43
N MET A 539 4.75 -19.06 -21.81
CA MET A 539 5.70 -18.00 -21.50
C MET A 539 6.35 -17.54 -22.81
N ILE A 540 6.16 -16.26 -23.15
CA ILE A 540 6.59 -15.66 -24.41
C ILE A 540 7.70 -14.65 -24.11
N ASN A 541 8.92 -14.96 -24.55
CA ASN A 541 10.02 -14.01 -24.59
C ASN A 541 9.91 -13.15 -25.85
N THR A 542 9.49 -11.90 -25.72
CA THR A 542 9.32 -10.99 -26.87
C THR A 542 10.62 -10.41 -27.41
N GLN A 543 11.77 -10.76 -26.82
CA GLN A 543 13.07 -10.54 -27.45
C GLN A 543 13.33 -11.57 -28.56
N GLU A 544 12.83 -12.79 -28.39
CA GLU A 544 13.09 -13.92 -29.29
C GLU A 544 11.91 -14.18 -30.25
N VAL A 545 10.70 -13.90 -29.81
CA VAL A 545 9.46 -14.21 -30.53
C VAL A 545 8.77 -12.92 -30.97
N SER A 546 8.44 -12.82 -32.25
CA SER A 546 7.68 -11.67 -32.76
C SER A 546 6.24 -11.68 -32.23
N ALA A 547 5.59 -10.51 -32.17
CA ALA A 547 4.18 -10.43 -31.75
C ALA A 547 3.25 -11.31 -32.62
N LYS A 548 3.56 -11.40 -33.92
CA LYS A 548 2.82 -12.20 -34.88
C LYS A 548 2.93 -13.70 -34.59
N ASP A 549 4.14 -14.18 -34.31
CA ASP A 549 4.41 -15.60 -34.02
C ASP A 549 3.88 -15.98 -32.63
N ALA A 550 4.00 -15.07 -31.66
CA ALA A 550 3.43 -15.25 -30.33
C ALA A 550 1.90 -15.41 -30.37
N ALA A 551 1.21 -14.60 -31.18
CA ALA A 551 -0.22 -14.75 -31.40
C ALA A 551 -0.59 -16.12 -32.02
N GLU A 552 0.24 -16.66 -32.92
CA GLU A 552 0.05 -18.01 -33.49
C GLU A 552 0.27 -19.11 -32.45
N ILE A 553 1.30 -19.00 -31.61
CA ILE A 553 1.59 -19.97 -30.55
C ILE A 553 0.40 -20.08 -29.60
N ILE A 554 -0.16 -18.94 -29.19
CA ILE A 554 -1.25 -18.88 -28.21
C ILE A 554 -2.57 -19.39 -28.83
N THR A 555 -2.83 -19.13 -30.12
CA THR A 555 -4.08 -19.56 -30.80
C THR A 555 -4.07 -20.99 -31.35
N SER A 556 -2.94 -21.46 -31.88
CA SER A 556 -2.84 -22.76 -32.59
C SER A 556 -3.01 -23.99 -31.69
N ARG A 557 -2.92 -23.81 -30.38
CA ARG A 557 -3.11 -24.87 -29.36
C ARG A 557 -4.30 -24.62 -28.43
N SER A 558 -5.14 -23.62 -28.76
CA SER A 558 -6.30 -23.24 -27.94
C SER A 558 -7.50 -24.11 -28.19
#